data_AF-A0AAT9GWQ9-F1
#
_entry.id   AF-A0AAT9GWQ9-F1
#
_cell.length_a   1.000
_cell.length_b   1.000
_cell.length_c   1.000
_cell.angle_alpha   90.00
_cell.angle_beta   90.00
_cell.angle_gamma   90.00
#
_symmetry.space_group_name_H-M   'P 1'
#
loop_
_entity.id
_entity.type
_entity.pdbx_description
1 polymer ?
#
loop_
_entity_poly.entity_id
_entity_poly.type
_entity_poly.pdbx_seq_one_letter_code
_entity_poly.pdbx_strand_id
1 'polypeptide(L)' 'MKRAITVIVIFLLAFATSLLLDIDFIATNNVRYTLVVGFIAFEFVIGWNILKSISTQKKKNE' A
#
# COMPACT_ATOMS: atom_id res chain seq x y z
N MET A 1 11.80 13.86 -8.64
CA MET A 1 10.34 14.07 -8.56
C MET A 1 9.53 12.77 -8.58
N LYS A 2 9.63 11.91 -9.61
CA LYS A 2 8.78 10.70 -9.72
C LYS A 2 8.78 9.80 -8.47
N ARG A 3 9.94 9.59 -7.84
CA ARG A 3 10.07 8.75 -6.62
C ARG A 3 9.43 9.35 -5.37
N ALA A 4 9.58 10.66 -5.15
CA ALA A 4 8.99 11.34 -4.01
C ALA A 4 7.45 11.30 -4.08
N ILE A 5 6.90 11.46 -5.29
CA ILE A 5 5.46 11.32 -5.54
C ILE A 5 5.00 9.89 -5.22
N THR A 6 5.73 8.86 -5.66
CA THR A 6 5.41 7.47 -5.31
C THR A 6 5.38 7.23 -3.80
N VAL A 7 6.34 7.77 -3.06
CA VAL A 7 6.39 7.64 -1.59
C VAL A 7 5.18 8.33 -0.94
N ILE A 8 4.83 9.55 -1.39
CA ILE A 8 3.68 10.30 -0.88
C ILE A 8 2.37 9.55 -1.16
N VAL A 9 2.22 8.97 -2.36
CA VAL A 9 1.02 8.20 -2.74
C VAL A 9 0.89 6.93 -1.90
N ILE A 10 1.99 6.18 -1.70
CA ILE A 10 1.98 4.98 -0.85
C ILE A 10 1.64 5.35 0.60
N PHE A 11 2.16 6.47 1.10
CA PHE A 11 1.85 6.97 2.44
C PHE A 11 0.37 7.34 2.60
N LEU A 12 -0.20 8.07 1.63
CA LEU A 12 -1.62 8.42 1.61
C LEU A 12 -2.53 7.19 1.55
N LEU A 13 -2.16 6.19 0.75
CA LEU A 13 -2.88 4.91 0.70
C LEU A 13 -2.86 4.21 2.06
N ALA A 14 -1.68 4.05 2.66
CA ALA A 14 -1.56 3.42 3.98
C ALA A 14 -2.36 4.17 5.06
N PHE A 15 -2.36 5.51 5.02
CA PHE A 15 -3.14 6.35 5.92
C PHE A 15 -4.66 6.17 5.71
N ALA A 16 -5.13 6.19 4.47
CA ALA A 16 -6.53 5.96 4.15
C ALA A 16 -7.00 4.57 4.61
N THR A 17 -6.17 3.55 4.42
CA THR A 17 -6.50 2.18 4.84
C THR A 17 -6.50 2.02 6.36
N SER A 18 -5.63 2.75 7.08
CA SER A 18 -5.68 2.83 8.54
C SER A 18 -7.00 3.45 9.04
N LEU A 19 -7.45 4.54 8.42
CA LEU A 19 -8.75 5.14 8.75
C LEU A 19 -9.92 4.20 8.44
N LEU A 20 -9.81 3.41 7.37
CA LEU A 20 -10.82 2.43 6.99
C LEU A 20 -11.00 1.34 8.06
N LEU A 21 -9.91 0.94 8.72
CA LEU A 21 -9.94 -0.06 9.80
C LEU A 21 -10.63 0.44 11.07
N ASP A 22 -10.67 1.75 11.28
CA ASP A 22 -11.27 2.40 12.45
C ASP A 22 -12.80 2.62 12.28
N ILE A 23 -13.33 2.35 11.07
CA ILE A 23 -14.77 2.43 10.81
C ILE A 23 -15.46 1.25 11.49
N ASP A 24 -16.41 1.53 12.39
CA ASP A 24 -17.17 0.51 13.14
C ASP A 24 -17.77 -0.59 12.25
N PHE A 25 -18.24 -0.25 11.04
CA PHE A 25 -18.77 -1.21 10.05
C PHE A 25 -17.76 -2.30 9.66
N ILE A 26 -16.47 -1.98 9.67
CA ILE A 26 -15.35 -2.87 9.32
C ILE A 26 -14.78 -3.50 10.60
N ALA A 27 -14.56 -2.71 11.65
CA ALA A 27 -13.95 -3.16 12.90
C ALA A 27 -14.79 -4.20 13.66
N THR A 28 -16.11 -4.07 13.64
CA THR A 28 -17.00 -4.98 14.39
C THR A 28 -17.20 -6.35 13.74
N ASN A 29 -16.89 -6.50 12.45
CA ASN A 29 -17.08 -7.76 11.73
C ASN A 29 -15.74 -8.37 11.34
N ASN A 30 -15.38 -9.47 12.01
CA ASN A 30 -14.12 -10.20 11.80
C ASN A 30 -13.86 -10.57 10.32
N VAL A 31 -14.90 -10.87 9.55
CA VAL A 31 -14.75 -11.21 8.11
C VAL A 31 -14.33 -9.97 7.32
N ARG A 32 -14.99 -8.83 7.54
CA ARG A 32 -14.67 -7.57 6.85
C ARG A 32 -13.29 -7.06 7.24
N TYR A 33 -12.98 -7.11 8.53
CA TYR A 33 -11.66 -6.79 9.04
C TYR A 33 -10.57 -7.62 8.35
N THR A 34 -10.76 -8.94 8.27
CA THR A 34 -9.81 -9.85 7.62
C THR A 34 -9.66 -9.55 6.12
N LEU A 35 -10.76 -9.23 5.42
CA LEU A 35 -10.72 -8.85 4.01
C LEU A 35 -9.92 -7.55 3.79
N VAL A 36 -10.09 -6.55 4.64
CA VAL A 36 -9.34 -5.29 4.56
C VAL A 36 -7.86 -5.52 4.86
N VAL A 37 -7.53 -6.32 5.88
CA VAL A 37 -6.15 -6.72 6.18
C VAL A 37 -5.51 -7.49 5.01
N GLY A 38 -6.27 -8.38 4.37
CA GLY A 38 -5.82 -9.06 3.15
C GLY A 38 -5.55 -8.10 2.00
N PHE A 39 -6.39 -7.07 1.84
CA PHE A 39 -6.18 -6.00 0.88
C PHE A 39 -4.90 -5.21 1.14
N ILE A 40 -4.61 -4.87 2.40
CA ILE A 40 -3.36 -4.20 2.81
C ILE A 40 -2.14 -5.05 2.43
N ALA A 41 -2.17 -6.36 2.71
CA ALA A 41 -1.08 -7.25 2.37
C ALA A 41 -0.85 -7.30 0.84
N PHE A 42 -1.93 -7.31 0.06
CA PHE A 42 -1.85 -7.28 -1.40
C PHE A 42 -1.29 -5.96 -1.94
N GLU A 43 -1.73 -4.82 -1.42
CA GLU A 43 -1.19 -3.50 -1.78
C GLU A 43 0.31 -3.41 -1.45
N PHE A 44 0.74 -3.96 -0.32
CA PHE A 44 2.14 -3.98 0.06
C PHE A 44 2.99 -4.78 -0.94
N VAL A 45 2.53 -5.94 -1.38
CA VAL A 45 3.22 -6.75 -2.41
C VAL A 45 3.32 -5.99 -3.74
N ILE A 46 2.26 -5.30 -4.16
CA ILE A 46 2.27 -4.47 -5.37
C ILE A 46 3.28 -3.31 -5.22
N GLY A 47 3.19 -2.56 -4.12
CA GLY A 47 4.09 -1.44 -3.84
C GLY A 47 5.56 -1.88 -3.82
N TRP A 48 5.85 -3.03 -3.23
CA TRP A 48 7.19 -3.63 -3.21
C TRP A 48 7.70 -3.97 -4.62
N ASN A 49 6.85 -4.60 -5.45
CA ASN A 49 7.21 -4.93 -6.83
C ASN A 49 7.46 -3.67 -7.69
N ILE A 50 6.67 -2.62 -7.50
CA ILE A 50 6.88 -1.33 -8.17
C ILE A 50 8.22 -0.71 -7.75
N LEU A 51 8.51 -0.67 -6.44
CA LEU A 51 9.78 -0.18 -5.90
C LEU A 51 10.97 -0.98 -6.46
N LYS A 52 10.87 -2.30 -6.50
CA LYS A 52 11.90 -3.20 -7.06
C LYS A 52 12.12 -2.94 -8.54
N SER A 53 11.06 -2.72 -9.31
CA SER A 53 11.14 -2.37 -10.74
C SER A 53 11.86 -1.03 -10.96
N ILE A 54 11.52 0.00 -10.17
CA ILE A 54 12.16 1.33 -10.24
C ILE A 54 13.65 1.25 -9.86
N SER A 55 14.00 0.43 -8.87
CA SER A 55 15.38 0.18 -8.46
C SER A 55 16.18 -0.53 -9.56
N THR A 56 15.60 -1.58 -10.15
CA THR A 56 16.25 -2.39 -11.19
C THR A 56 16.47 -1.61 -12.47
N GLN A 57 15.52 -0.74 -12.88
CA GLN A 57 15.71 0.14 -14.03
C GLN A 57 16.84 1.15 -13.83
N LYS A 58 17.09 1.60 -12.60
CA LYS A 58 18.22 2.51 -12.32
C LYS A 58 19.56 1.84 -12.61
N LYS A 59 19.69 0.54 -12.30
CA LYS A 59 20.93 -0.23 -12.48
C LYS A 59 21.22 -0.60 -13.95
N LYS A 60 20.23 -0.45 -14.85
CA LYS A 60 20.38 -0.73 -16.29
C LYS A 60 20.69 0.54 -17.12
N ASN A 61 20.45 1.72 -16.54
CA ASN A 61 20.68 3.03 -17.17
C ASN A 61 21.90 3.78 -16.59
N GLU A 62 22.64 3.15 -15.66
CA GLU A 62 24.01 3.51 -15.26
C GLU A 62 24.99 2.58 -15.99
#